data_AF-A0A7C4BV63-F1
#
_entry.id   AF-A0A7C4BV63-F1
#
_cell.length_a   1.000
_cell.length_b   1.000
_cell.length_c   1.000
_cell.angle_alpha   90.00
_cell.angle_beta   90.00
_cell.angle_gamma   90.00
#
_symmetry.space_group_name_H-M   'P 1'
#
loop_
_entity.id
_entity.type
_entity.pdbx_description
1 polymer ?
#
loop_
_entity_poly.entity_id
_entity_poly.type
_entity_poly.pdbx_seq_one_letter_code
_entity_poly.pdbx_strand_id
1 'polypeptide(L)'
;MPLQLTLEDFMTPEQVHRLKSVARKAAEEALRRGKKGPVRDWAILHVALDAGLRASEIAALKVGDLLLEPGQGAIIVRRGKGGKIRSVHIGEPLRRHLLEFLEWKKLVGEPTDPEAYLFLSPRGGPLTRQALWLMFKRYAKMAGLPERFTIHSCRHTYASLLYRASRYNLRLVQKQLGHASIRTTQVYADVLSYDALEAVNGLPQ
;
A
#
# COMPACT_ATOMS: atom_id res chain seq x y z
N MET A 1 -12.84 20.88 -1.71
CA MET A 1 -12.82 20.66 -3.17
C MET A 1 -12.64 19.18 -3.46
N PRO A 2 -13.29 18.59 -4.49
CA PRO A 2 -12.90 17.26 -4.94
C PRO A 2 -11.42 17.29 -5.35
N LEU A 3 -10.65 16.26 -4.98
CA LEU A 3 -9.30 16.08 -5.53
C LEU A 3 -9.43 15.90 -7.04
N GLN A 4 -8.93 16.86 -7.82
CA GLN A 4 -8.64 16.64 -9.23
C GLN A 4 -7.39 15.76 -9.29
N LEU A 5 -7.56 14.45 -9.39
CA LEU A 5 -6.44 13.57 -9.75
C LEU A 5 -6.32 13.58 -11.27
N THR A 6 -5.10 13.52 -11.75
CA THR A 6 -4.71 13.43 -13.15
C THR A 6 -3.94 12.13 -13.39
N LEU A 7 -3.73 11.72 -14.64
CA LEU A 7 -2.89 10.55 -14.96
C LEU A 7 -1.49 10.64 -14.33
N GLU A 8 -0.99 11.86 -14.11
CA GLU A 8 0.32 12.10 -13.53
C GLU A 8 0.43 11.75 -12.04
N ASP A 9 -0.70 11.58 -11.35
CA ASP A 9 -0.76 11.21 -9.93
C ASP A 9 -0.59 9.69 -9.70
N PHE A 10 -0.59 8.90 -10.77
CA PHE A 10 -0.41 7.46 -10.75
C PHE A 10 1.01 7.09 -11.17
N MET A 11 1.62 6.14 -10.46
CA MET A 11 2.87 5.53 -10.89
C MET A 11 2.60 4.50 -11.99
N THR A 12 3.47 4.43 -12.99
CA THR A 12 3.44 3.35 -13.98
C THR A 12 3.87 2.02 -13.35
N PRO A 13 3.55 0.86 -13.95
CA PRO A 13 4.02 -0.44 -13.48
C PRO A 13 5.56 -0.50 -13.32
N GLU A 14 6.30 0.12 -14.23
CA GLU A 14 7.77 0.18 -14.19
C GLU A 14 8.24 1.04 -13.02
N GLN A 15 7.59 2.17 -12.76
CA GLN A 15 7.89 3.03 -11.60
C GLN A 15 7.62 2.30 -10.27
N VAL A 16 6.52 1.56 -10.17
CA VAL A 16 6.20 0.70 -9.02
C VAL A 16 7.28 -0.36 -8.84
N HIS A 17 7.66 -1.05 -9.93
CA HIS A 17 8.68 -2.09 -9.88
C HIS A 17 10.04 -1.52 -9.43
N ARG A 18 10.47 -0.36 -9.97
CA ARG A 18 11.70 0.31 -9.54
C ARG A 18 11.66 0.69 -8.06
N LEU A 19 10.55 1.26 -7.58
CA LEU A 19 10.40 1.64 -6.18
C LEU A 19 10.50 0.41 -5.25
N LYS A 20 9.82 -0.68 -5.58
CA LYS A 20 9.92 -1.95 -4.84
C LYS A 20 11.35 -2.51 -4.85
N SER A 21 12.00 -2.51 -6.02
CA SER A 21 13.37 -3.02 -6.18
C SER A 21 14.38 -2.25 -5.33
N VAL A 22 14.32 -0.91 -5.36
CA VAL A 22 15.19 -0.06 -4.54
C VAL A 22 14.96 -0.27 -3.04
N ALA A 23 13.70 -0.35 -2.61
CA ALA A 23 13.36 -0.57 -1.22
C ALA A 23 13.82 -1.95 -0.71
N ARG A 24 13.57 -2.99 -1.50
CA ARG A 24 14.02 -4.37 -1.21
C ARG A 24 15.53 -4.46 -1.10
N LYS A 25 16.29 -3.92 -2.07
CA LYS A 25 17.77 -3.92 -2.03
C LYS A 25 18.31 -3.20 -0.80
N ALA A 26 17.70 -2.07 -0.44
CA ALA A 26 18.09 -1.35 0.78
C ALA A 26 17.81 -2.15 2.06
N ALA A 27 16.70 -2.91 2.11
CA ALA A 27 16.39 -3.80 3.22
C ALA A 27 17.37 -4.98 3.31
N GLU A 28 17.70 -5.63 2.19
CA GLU A 28 18.67 -6.73 2.13
C GLU A 28 20.06 -6.29 2.64
N GLU A 29 20.51 -5.11 2.22
CA GLU A 29 21.78 -4.55 2.71
C GLU A 29 21.72 -4.15 4.20
N ALA A 30 20.56 -3.65 4.65
CA ALA A 30 20.36 -3.29 6.04
C ALA A 30 20.34 -4.51 6.97
N LEU A 31 19.78 -5.65 6.52
CA LEU A 31 19.82 -6.92 7.25
C LEU A 31 21.27 -7.34 7.52
N ARG A 32 22.14 -7.30 6.49
CA ARG A 32 23.56 -7.64 6.64
C ARG A 32 24.30 -6.73 7.63
N ARG A 33 23.87 -5.48 7.75
CA ARG A 33 24.48 -4.46 8.62
C ARG A 33 23.78 -4.30 9.98
N GLY A 34 22.80 -5.15 10.29
CA GLY A 34 22.02 -5.06 11.54
C GLY A 34 21.17 -3.78 11.68
N LYS A 35 20.84 -3.10 10.57
CA LYS A 35 20.05 -1.85 10.59
C LYS A 35 18.56 -2.15 10.44
N LYS A 36 17.75 -1.69 11.40
CA LYS A 36 16.29 -1.93 11.40
C LYS A 36 15.50 -1.06 10.42
N GLY A 37 15.93 0.19 10.21
CA GLY A 37 15.17 1.21 9.47
C GLY A 37 14.75 0.77 8.06
N PRO A 38 15.70 0.44 7.16
CA PRO A 38 15.36 0.07 5.79
C PRO A 38 14.55 -1.23 5.67
N VAL A 39 14.71 -2.19 6.59
CA VAL A 39 13.90 -3.42 6.63
C VAL A 39 12.43 -3.09 6.89
N ARG A 40 12.17 -2.27 7.92
CA ARG A 40 10.83 -1.74 8.22
C ARG A 40 10.28 -0.92 7.06
N ASP A 41 11.09 -0.05 6.48
CA ASP A 41 10.65 0.85 5.41
C ASP A 41 10.23 0.07 4.15
N TRP A 42 10.90 -1.05 3.82
CA TRP A 42 10.50 -1.94 2.75
C TRP A 42 9.13 -2.58 3.01
N ALA A 43 8.90 -3.11 4.21
CA ALA A 43 7.59 -3.66 4.59
C ALA A 43 6.47 -2.61 4.49
N ILE A 44 6.72 -1.38 4.92
CA ILE A 44 5.79 -0.25 4.79
C ILE A 44 5.46 0.03 3.32
N LEU A 45 6.47 0.14 2.45
CA LEU A 45 6.26 0.43 1.03
C LEU A 45 5.51 -0.71 0.32
N HIS A 46 5.81 -1.96 0.67
CA HIS A 46 5.10 -3.11 0.11
C HIS A 46 3.61 -3.07 0.50
N VAL A 47 3.28 -2.80 1.78
CA VAL A 47 1.88 -2.61 2.21
C VAL A 47 1.22 -1.44 1.49
N ALA A 48 1.91 -0.29 1.37
CA ALA A 48 1.35 0.89 0.72
C ALA A 48 0.98 0.65 -0.75
N LEU A 49 1.82 -0.10 -1.47
CA LEU A 49 1.65 -0.39 -2.89
C LEU A 49 0.68 -1.55 -3.17
N ASP A 50 0.57 -2.54 -2.27
CA ASP A 50 -0.14 -3.80 -2.56
C ASP A 50 -1.40 -4.01 -1.71
N ALA A 51 -1.65 -3.16 -0.71
CA ALA A 51 -2.91 -3.12 0.04
C ALA A 51 -3.63 -1.76 -0.09
N GLY A 52 -2.99 -0.75 -0.69
CA GLY A 52 -3.59 0.56 -0.96
C GLY A 52 -4.08 1.29 0.29
N LEU A 53 -3.53 1.01 1.48
CA LEU A 53 -3.94 1.64 2.74
C LEU A 53 -3.59 3.13 2.80
N ARG A 54 -4.32 3.93 3.60
CA ARG A 54 -3.93 5.32 3.87
C ARG A 54 -2.70 5.36 4.79
N ALA A 55 -1.91 6.43 4.72
CA ALA A 55 -0.73 6.59 5.58
C ALA A 55 -1.07 6.50 7.09
N SER A 56 -2.23 7.05 7.51
CA SER A 56 -2.69 6.93 8.90
C SER A 56 -3.10 5.51 9.28
N GLU A 57 -3.63 4.73 8.34
CA GLU A 57 -4.02 3.33 8.57
C GLU A 57 -2.75 2.48 8.70
N ILE A 58 -1.77 2.66 7.81
CA ILE A 58 -0.46 2.00 7.86
C ILE A 58 0.26 2.27 9.19
N ALA A 59 0.31 3.55 9.61
CA ALA A 59 0.93 3.95 10.87
C ALA A 59 0.27 3.31 12.11
N ALA A 60 -1.01 2.95 12.02
CA ALA A 60 -1.79 2.42 13.13
C ALA A 60 -1.93 0.89 13.10
N LEU A 61 -1.40 0.21 12.08
CA LEU A 61 -1.48 -1.26 11.98
C LEU A 61 -0.83 -1.93 13.19
N LYS A 62 -1.51 -2.95 13.69
CA LYS A 62 -1.04 -3.83 14.74
C LYS A 62 -0.71 -5.21 14.18
N VAL A 63 0.06 -6.00 14.92
CA VAL A 63 0.42 -7.35 14.49
C VAL A 63 -0.83 -8.23 14.35
N GLY A 64 -1.77 -8.13 15.29
CA GLY A 64 -3.04 -8.86 15.24
C GLY A 64 -4.01 -8.40 14.15
N ASP A 65 -3.66 -7.39 13.36
CA ASP A 65 -4.44 -6.99 12.18
C ASP A 65 -4.13 -7.85 10.95
N LEU A 66 -3.07 -8.65 11.00
CA LEU A 66 -2.62 -9.47 9.88
C LEU A 66 -3.25 -10.86 9.96
N LEU A 67 -4.04 -11.20 8.95
CA LEU A 67 -4.56 -12.55 8.74
C LEU A 67 -3.74 -13.17 7.60
N LEU A 68 -2.79 -14.05 7.92
CA LEU A 68 -1.76 -14.51 6.98
C LEU A 68 -1.87 -16.01 6.63
N GLU A 69 -3.06 -16.59 6.79
CA GLU A 69 -3.33 -17.99 6.51
C GLU A 69 -3.02 -18.38 5.04
N PRO A 70 -2.57 -19.63 4.78
CA PRO A 70 -2.38 -20.16 3.42
C PRO A 70 -3.57 -19.90 2.51
N GLY A 71 -3.33 -19.24 1.38
CA GLY A 71 -4.36 -18.95 0.37
C GLY A 71 -5.34 -17.83 0.71
N GLN A 72 -5.31 -17.26 1.93
CA GLN A 72 -6.26 -16.24 2.37
C GLN A 72 -5.58 -15.12 3.19
N GLY A 73 -4.75 -14.32 2.51
CA GLY A 73 -4.13 -13.13 3.11
C GLY A 73 -5.10 -11.95 3.22
N ALA A 74 -5.19 -11.33 4.39
CA ALA A 74 -5.91 -10.07 4.59
C ALA A 74 -5.32 -9.18 5.70
N ILE A 75 -5.64 -7.89 5.64
CA ILE A 75 -5.30 -6.89 6.67
C ILE A 75 -6.60 -6.27 7.20
N ILE A 76 -6.80 -6.31 8.52
CA ILE A 76 -7.90 -5.66 9.20
C ILE A 76 -7.57 -4.20 9.48
N VAL A 77 -8.34 -3.28 8.91
CA VAL A 77 -8.20 -1.85 9.17
C VAL A 77 -9.19 -1.44 10.25
N ARG A 78 -8.72 -1.33 11.50
CA ARG A 78 -9.57 -1.01 12.67
C ARG A 78 -10.12 0.42 12.68
N ARG A 79 -9.36 1.39 12.17
CA ARG A 79 -9.70 2.83 12.21
C ARG A 79 -9.90 3.41 10.82
N GLY A 80 -10.89 2.89 10.10
CA GLY A 80 -11.34 3.49 8.84
C GLY A 80 -12.00 4.86 9.02
N LYS A 81 -12.27 5.55 7.91
CA LYS A 81 -13.03 6.82 7.92
C LYS A 81 -14.41 6.57 8.55
N GLY A 82 -14.73 7.29 9.63
CA GLY A 82 -15.99 7.12 10.36
C GLY A 82 -16.05 5.92 11.31
N GLY A 83 -14.90 5.35 11.70
CA GLY A 83 -14.82 4.27 12.70
C GLY A 83 -15.20 2.88 12.18
N LYS A 84 -15.44 2.73 10.87
CA LYS A 84 -15.79 1.43 10.28
C LYS A 84 -14.56 0.54 10.11
N ILE A 85 -14.67 -0.69 10.59
CA ILE A 85 -13.71 -1.77 10.38
C ILE A 85 -13.90 -2.33 8.96
N ARG A 86 -12.80 -2.65 8.28
CA ARG A 86 -12.85 -3.38 7.01
C ARG A 86 -11.68 -4.36 6.89
N SER A 87 -11.88 -5.41 6.11
CA SER A 87 -10.82 -6.31 5.67
C SER A 87 -10.34 -5.90 4.28
N VAL A 88 -9.03 -5.92 4.08
CA VAL A 88 -8.36 -5.65 2.80
C VAL A 88 -7.63 -6.92 2.40
N HIS A 89 -8.08 -7.60 1.34
CA HIS A 89 -7.42 -8.80 0.85
C HIS A 89 -6.06 -8.47 0.25
N ILE A 90 -5.05 -9.30 0.51
CA ILE A 90 -3.70 -9.09 0.00
C ILE A 90 -3.23 -10.29 -0.82
N GLY A 91 -2.43 -10.01 -1.85
CA GLY A 91 -1.86 -11.05 -2.70
C GLY A 91 -0.76 -11.84 -1.98
N GLU A 92 -0.47 -13.03 -2.51
CA GLU A 92 0.56 -13.94 -1.99
C GLU A 92 1.95 -13.28 -1.79
N PRO A 93 2.45 -12.42 -2.70
CA PRO A 93 3.75 -11.77 -2.48
C PRO A 93 3.80 -10.90 -1.22
N LEU A 94 2.75 -10.13 -0.95
CA LEU A 94 2.68 -9.30 0.26
C LEU A 94 2.48 -10.17 1.50
N ARG A 95 1.65 -11.22 1.42
CA ARG A 95 1.43 -12.17 2.52
C ARG A 95 2.75 -12.79 2.98
N ARG A 96 3.54 -13.36 2.07
CA ARG A 96 4.85 -13.96 2.39
C ARG A 96 5.81 -12.96 2.98
N HIS A 97 5.88 -11.76 2.39
CA HIS A 97 6.77 -10.72 2.92
C HIS A 97 6.38 -10.27 4.34
N LEU A 98 5.08 -10.21 4.66
CA LEU A 98 4.65 -9.89 6.01
C LEU A 98 4.99 -11.00 7.02
N LEU A 99 4.90 -12.28 6.62
CA LEU A 99 5.37 -13.40 7.45
C LEU A 99 6.88 -13.27 7.73
N GLU A 100 7.69 -13.07 6.69
CA GLU A 100 9.13 -12.84 6.82
C GLU A 100 9.45 -11.64 7.73
N PHE A 101 8.68 -10.56 7.60
CA PHE A 101 8.83 -9.37 8.42
C PHE A 101 8.51 -9.61 9.89
N LEU A 102 7.47 -10.41 10.20
CA LEU A 102 7.13 -10.79 11.58
C LEU A 102 8.21 -11.67 12.22
N GLU A 103 8.75 -12.64 11.47
CA GLU A 103 9.87 -13.46 11.94
C GLU A 103 11.12 -12.58 12.19
N TRP A 104 11.41 -11.66 11.28
CA TRP A 104 12.49 -10.71 11.48
C TRP A 104 12.28 -9.84 12.73
N LYS A 105 11.08 -9.32 12.98
CA LYS A 105 10.77 -8.54 14.20
C LYS A 105 11.10 -9.34 15.47
N LYS A 106 10.68 -10.61 15.51
CA LYS A 106 10.97 -11.52 16.62
C LYS A 106 12.48 -11.70 16.82
N LEU A 107 13.22 -11.93 15.74
CA LEU A 107 14.68 -12.10 15.79
C LEU A 107 15.41 -10.87 16.33
N VAL A 108 14.93 -9.66 16.02
CA VAL A 108 15.56 -8.40 16.49
C VAL A 108 14.99 -7.87 17.81
N GLY A 109 14.19 -8.69 18.51
CA GLY A 109 13.59 -8.36 19.80
C GLY A 109 12.53 -7.27 19.76
N GLU A 110 11.87 -7.04 18.61
CA GLU A 110 10.71 -6.17 18.56
C GLU A 110 9.44 -6.92 19.00
N PRO A 111 8.50 -6.24 19.71
CA PRO A 111 7.23 -6.85 20.11
C PRO A 111 6.42 -7.40 18.94
N THR A 112 5.84 -8.59 19.15
CA THR A 112 4.99 -9.30 18.18
C THR A 112 3.62 -9.67 18.76
N ASP A 113 3.26 -9.15 19.94
CA ASP A 113 1.94 -9.37 20.53
C ASP A 113 0.83 -8.79 19.64
N PRO A 114 -0.40 -9.34 19.66
CA PRO A 114 -1.49 -8.88 18.78
C PRO A 114 -1.77 -7.38 18.85
N GLU A 115 -1.56 -6.76 20.02
CA GLU A 115 -1.82 -5.34 20.24
C GLU A 115 -0.62 -4.42 19.96
N ALA A 116 0.56 -4.99 19.70
CA ALA A 116 1.77 -4.25 19.36
C ALA A 116 1.66 -3.64 17.95
N TYR A 117 2.23 -2.46 17.77
CA TYR A 117 2.31 -1.83 16.45
C TYR A 117 3.18 -2.66 15.51
N LEU A 118 2.68 -2.88 14.30
CA LEU A 118 3.41 -3.58 13.25
C LEU A 118 4.68 -2.81 12.87
N PHE A 119 4.57 -1.49 12.73
CA PHE A 119 5.67 -0.61 12.36
C PHE A 119 6.01 0.35 13.51
N LEU A 120 7.20 0.14 14.10
CA LEU A 120 7.70 0.97 15.19
C LEU A 120 8.57 2.11 14.67
N SER A 121 8.42 3.28 15.28
CA SER A 121 9.40 4.35 15.19
C SER A 121 10.69 3.95 15.92
N PRO A 122 11.83 4.62 15.65
CA PRO A 122 13.07 4.38 16.39
C PRO A 122 12.93 4.58 17.92
N ARG A 123 11.87 5.27 18.38
CA ARG A 123 11.57 5.51 19.80
C ARG A 123 10.60 4.48 20.40
N GLY A 124 10.23 3.43 19.67
CA GLY A 124 9.33 2.37 20.16
C GLY A 124 7.83 2.68 20.12
N GLY A 125 7.43 3.90 19.75
CA GLY A 125 6.02 4.27 19.49
C GLY A 125 5.60 4.10 18.02
N PRO A 126 4.33 4.38 17.67
CA PRO A 126 3.86 4.32 16.29
C PRO A 126 4.58 5.34 15.40
N LEU A 127 4.64 5.04 14.10
CA LEU A 127 5.12 6.01 13.11
C LEU A 127 4.14 7.17 12.95
N THR A 128 4.66 8.36 12.70
CA THR A 128 3.82 9.51 12.33
C THR A 128 3.59 9.53 10.82
N ARG A 129 2.51 10.19 10.37
CA ARG A 129 2.28 10.44 8.94
C ARG A 129 3.45 11.18 8.29
N GLN A 130 4.07 12.12 9.01
CA GLN A 130 5.23 12.86 8.52
C GLN A 130 6.45 11.95 8.35
N ALA A 131 6.70 11.04 9.29
CA ALA A 131 7.78 10.07 9.17
C ALA A 131 7.60 9.14 7.95
N LEU A 132 6.36 8.68 7.71
CA LEU A 132 6.02 7.90 6.53
C LEU A 132 6.22 8.69 5.23
N TRP A 133 5.82 9.97 5.20
CA TRP A 133 6.02 10.84 4.05
C TRP A 133 7.51 11.04 3.75
N LEU A 134 8.32 11.40 4.76
CA LEU A 134 9.77 11.57 4.62
C LEU A 134 10.46 10.28 4.16
N MET A 135 10.06 9.14 4.73
CA MET A 135 10.54 7.83 4.30
C MET A 135 10.22 7.59 2.83
N PHE A 136 8.97 7.77 2.41
CA PHE A 136 8.57 7.59 1.02
C PHE A 136 9.38 8.49 0.08
N LYS A 137 9.53 9.77 0.42
CA LYS A 137 10.27 10.74 -0.40
C LYS A 137 11.72 10.33 -0.62
N ARG A 138 12.38 9.76 0.39
CA ARG A 138 13.73 9.21 0.25
C ARG A 138 13.78 8.08 -0.78
N TYR A 139 12.91 7.08 -0.68
CA TYR A 139 12.88 5.96 -1.61
C TYR A 139 12.42 6.35 -3.02
N ALA A 140 11.47 7.27 -3.13
CA ALA A 140 11.04 7.83 -4.40
C ALA A 140 12.21 8.52 -5.12
N LYS A 141 12.99 9.34 -4.41
CA LYS A 141 14.21 9.97 -4.95
C LYS A 141 15.24 8.91 -5.41
N MET A 142 15.50 7.89 -4.57
CA MET A 142 16.43 6.80 -4.92
C MET A 142 15.97 5.98 -6.13
N ALA A 143 14.65 5.87 -6.36
CA ALA A 143 14.06 5.18 -7.50
C ALA A 143 13.90 6.06 -8.75
N GLY A 144 14.37 7.31 -8.72
CA GLY A 144 14.25 8.26 -9.82
C GLY A 144 12.79 8.62 -10.13
N LEU A 145 11.94 8.68 -9.10
CA LEU A 145 10.54 9.04 -9.27
C LEU A 145 10.34 10.57 -9.18
N PRO A 146 9.39 11.13 -9.96
CA PRO A 146 9.00 12.53 -9.88
C PRO A 146 8.68 13.02 -8.46
N GLU A 147 9.06 14.25 -8.14
CA GLU A 147 8.90 14.80 -6.79
C GLU A 147 7.45 14.97 -6.34
N ARG A 148 6.51 15.09 -7.27
CA ARG A 148 5.07 15.17 -6.96
C ARG A 148 4.55 13.94 -6.23
N PHE A 149 5.17 12.77 -6.42
CA PHE A 149 4.70 11.56 -5.77
C PHE A 149 4.88 11.63 -4.27
N THR A 150 3.86 11.16 -3.57
CA THR A 150 3.84 11.00 -2.11
C THR A 150 3.36 9.60 -1.75
N ILE A 151 3.38 9.26 -0.46
CA ILE A 151 2.84 7.98 -0.01
C ILE A 151 1.36 7.76 -0.38
N HIS A 152 0.59 8.83 -0.59
CA HIS A 152 -0.80 8.70 -1.07
C HIS A 152 -0.87 8.29 -2.55
N SER A 153 0.15 8.63 -3.35
CA SER A 153 0.27 8.17 -4.74
C SER A 153 0.34 6.63 -4.82
N CYS A 154 0.88 5.95 -3.80
CA CYS A 154 0.82 4.47 -3.72
C CYS A 154 -0.62 3.95 -3.72
N ARG A 155 -1.49 4.58 -2.92
CA ARG A 155 -2.91 4.21 -2.85
C ARG A 155 -3.65 4.50 -4.15
N HIS A 156 -3.40 5.66 -4.76
CA HIS A 156 -4.00 6.00 -6.07
C HIS A 156 -3.56 5.00 -7.13
N THR A 157 -2.26 4.69 -7.17
CA THR A 157 -1.70 3.68 -8.07
C THR A 157 -2.32 2.31 -7.86
N TYR A 158 -2.40 1.83 -6.62
CA TYR A 158 -3.05 0.55 -6.30
C TYR A 158 -4.52 0.54 -6.77
N ALA A 159 -5.26 1.62 -6.52
CA ALA A 159 -6.65 1.73 -6.94
C ALA A 159 -6.82 1.60 -8.46
N SER A 160 -5.96 2.29 -9.23
CA SER A 160 -5.94 2.24 -10.70
C SER A 160 -5.59 0.84 -11.21
N LEU A 161 -4.55 0.21 -10.67
CA LEU A 161 -4.14 -1.14 -11.05
C LEU A 161 -5.22 -2.17 -10.72
N LEU A 162 -5.83 -2.08 -9.53
CA LEU A 162 -6.93 -2.96 -9.12
C LEU A 162 -8.16 -2.76 -9.99
N TYR A 163 -8.48 -1.52 -10.35
CA TYR A 163 -9.60 -1.22 -11.23
C TYR A 163 -9.46 -1.94 -12.58
N ARG A 164 -8.29 -1.82 -13.21
CA ARG A 164 -7.97 -2.53 -14.46
C ARG A 164 -8.01 -4.06 -14.29
N ALA A 165 -7.35 -4.58 -13.25
CA ALA A 165 -7.32 -6.02 -12.96
C ALA A 165 -8.72 -6.60 -12.66
N SER A 166 -9.62 -5.79 -12.10
CA SER A 166 -11.00 -6.17 -11.81
C SER A 166 -11.96 -6.09 -13.00
N ARG A 167 -11.43 -5.87 -14.22
CA ARG A 167 -12.22 -5.59 -15.43
C ARG A 167 -13.18 -4.41 -15.21
N TYR A 168 -12.64 -3.31 -14.68
CA TYR A 168 -13.33 -2.05 -14.49
C TYR A 168 -14.49 -2.11 -13.47
N ASN A 169 -14.37 -2.96 -12.44
CA ASN A 169 -15.38 -3.07 -11.38
C ASN A 169 -15.14 -2.05 -10.25
N LEU A 170 -15.78 -0.88 -10.36
CA LEU A 170 -15.67 0.19 -9.35
C LEU A 170 -16.14 -0.23 -7.95
N ARG A 171 -17.15 -1.10 -7.85
CA ARG A 171 -17.68 -1.57 -6.57
C ARG A 171 -16.67 -2.44 -5.83
N LEU A 172 -15.93 -3.29 -6.56
CA LEU A 172 -14.84 -4.09 -6.01
C LEU A 172 -13.74 -3.18 -5.43
N VAL A 173 -13.29 -2.20 -6.21
CA VAL A 173 -12.27 -1.23 -5.77
C VAL A 173 -12.73 -0.45 -4.54
N GLN A 174 -13.99 -0.01 -4.51
CA GLN A 174 -14.57 0.70 -3.35
C GLN A 174 -14.57 -0.14 -2.08
N LYS A 175 -15.01 -1.41 -2.18
CA LYS A 175 -15.04 -2.33 -1.04
C LYS A 175 -13.64 -2.59 -0.51
N GLN A 176 -12.69 -2.88 -1.41
CA GLN A 176 -11.30 -3.14 -1.09
C GLN A 176 -10.63 -1.93 -0.40
N LEU A 177 -10.87 -0.72 -0.89
CA LEU A 177 -10.25 0.49 -0.36
C LEU A 177 -11.02 1.15 0.80
N GLY A 178 -12.24 0.72 1.09
CA GLY A 178 -13.10 1.35 2.09
C GLY A 178 -13.43 2.81 1.76
N HIS A 179 -13.72 3.10 0.50
CA HIS A 179 -14.15 4.42 0.07
C HIS A 179 -15.60 4.65 0.50
N ALA A 180 -15.81 5.61 1.42
CA ALA A 180 -17.14 6.02 1.84
C ALA A 180 -17.89 6.82 0.75
N SER A 181 -17.19 7.31 -0.27
CA SER A 181 -17.77 8.07 -1.38
C SER A 181 -17.39 7.45 -2.73
N ILE A 182 -18.39 7.24 -3.57
CA ILE A 182 -18.22 6.79 -4.96
C ILE A 182 -17.37 7.79 -5.75
N ARG A 183 -17.44 9.09 -5.41
CA ARG A 183 -16.72 10.18 -6.06
C ARG A 183 -15.20 10.01 -6.03
N THR A 184 -14.64 9.47 -4.95
CA THR A 184 -13.19 9.17 -4.88
C THR A 184 -12.75 7.99 -5.75
N THR A 185 -13.70 7.18 -6.23
CA THR A 185 -13.43 6.08 -7.14
C THR A 185 -13.78 6.44 -8.59
N GLN A 186 -14.78 7.29 -8.81
CA GLN A 186 -15.11 7.86 -10.13
C GLN A 186 -13.92 8.57 -10.76
N VAL A 187 -13.15 9.31 -9.98
CA VAL A 187 -11.91 9.95 -10.47
C VAL A 187 -10.95 8.93 -11.11
N TYR A 188 -10.93 7.67 -10.70
CA TYR A 188 -10.10 6.66 -11.37
C TYR A 188 -10.69 6.22 -12.71
N ALA A 189 -12.01 6.07 -12.80
CA ALA A 189 -12.68 5.75 -14.07
C ALA A 189 -12.51 6.90 -15.08
N ASP A 190 -12.72 8.14 -14.62
CA ASP A 190 -12.67 9.34 -15.45
C ASP A 190 -11.26 9.60 -16.00
N VAL A 191 -10.23 9.28 -15.24
CA VAL A 191 -8.82 9.47 -15.66
C VAL A 191 -8.34 8.33 -16.57
N LEU A 192 -8.93 7.14 -16.45
CA LEU A 192 -8.54 5.94 -17.22
C LEU A 192 -9.43 5.67 -18.43
N SER A 193 -10.32 6.61 -18.81
CA SER A 193 -11.30 6.45 -19.88
C SER A 193 -10.70 6.47 -21.29
N TYR A 194 -9.80 5.53 -21.59
CA TYR A 194 -9.28 5.27 -22.94
C TYR A 194 -9.97 4.06 -23.62
N ASP A 195 -10.78 3.30 -22.89
CA ASP A 195 -11.22 1.97 -23.36
C ASP A 195 -12.69 1.94 -23.81
N ALA A 196 -13.29 3.09 -24.13
CA ALA A 196 -14.66 3.13 -24.65
C ALA A 196 -14.80 2.35 -25.96
N LEU A 197 -13.79 2.41 -26.83
CA LEU A 197 -13.78 1.68 -28.10
C LEU A 197 -13.60 0.16 -27.89
N GLU A 198 -12.73 -0.26 -26.96
CA GLU A 198 -12.56 -1.67 -26.61
C GLU A 198 -13.83 -2.25 -25.95
N ALA A 199 -14.47 -1.48 -25.08
CA ALA A 199 -15.72 -1.87 -24.44
C ALA A 199 -16.86 -2.04 -25.46
N VAL A 200 -16.98 -1.14 -26.43
CA VAL A 200 -17.98 -1.23 -27.51
C VAL A 200 -17.71 -2.42 -28.43
N ASN A 201 -16.44 -2.69 -28.77
CA ASN A 201 -16.05 -3.84 -29.59
C ASN A 201 -16.32 -5.19 -28.90
N GLY A 202 -16.40 -5.21 -27.56
CA GLY A 202 -16.73 -6.40 -26.77
C GLY A 202 -18.22 -6.63 -26.53
N LEU A 203 -19.10 -5.76 -27.04
CA LEU A 203 -20.55 -5.97 -26.94
C LEU A 203 -20.97 -7.16 -27.82
N PRO A 204 -21.93 -8.00 -27.37
CA PRO A 204 -22.55 -8.96 -28.27
C PRO A 204 -23.18 -8.18 -29.42
N GLN A 205 -22.74 -8.50 -30.64
CA GLN A 205 -23.31 -7.96 -31.88
C GLN A 205 -24.68 -8.60 -32.13
#